data_AF-A0A093ZU66-F1
#
_entry.id   AF-A0A093ZU66-F1
#
_cell.length_a   1.000
_cell.length_b   1.000
_cell.length_c   1.000
_cell.angle_alpha   90.00
_cell.angle_beta   90.00
_cell.angle_gamma   90.00
#
_symmetry.space_group_name_H-M   'P 1'
#
loop_
_entity.id
_entity.type
_entity.pdbx_description
1 polymer ?
#
loop_
_entity_poly.entity_id
_entity_poly.type
_entity_poly.pdbx_seq_one_letter_code
_entity_poly.pdbx_strand_id
1 'polypeptide(L)'
;MVSLLELATITEEGVRFLSPHDGSPMLLTPEHSISLQNTIGSDIIMQLDDVLVTTSPDAARMREAMLRSIRWLDRCIAAHAKPESQNLFCIIQGGLDLDMRRECCAAMAARGTPGIAIGGLSGGEAKADYCRVVDTCTGQLPENKPR
;
A
#
# COMPACT_ATOMS: atom_id res chain seq x y z
N MET A 1 3.30 -1.27 -18.07
CA MET A 1 2.76 -1.68 -16.76
C MET A 1 2.28 -3.11 -16.93
N VAL A 2 3.00 -4.10 -16.39
CA VAL A 2 2.51 -5.49 -16.39
C VAL A 2 1.69 -5.62 -15.12
N SER A 3 0.38 -5.44 -15.25
CA SER A 3 -0.55 -5.60 -14.13
C SER A 3 -1.27 -6.94 -14.28
N LEU A 4 -1.25 -7.76 -13.23
CA LEU A 4 -2.08 -8.97 -13.14
C LEU A 4 -3.55 -8.62 -12.80
N LEU A 5 -3.93 -7.33 -12.79
CA LEU A 5 -5.26 -6.85 -12.38
C LEU A 5 -6.41 -7.47 -13.17
N GLU A 6 -6.24 -7.79 -14.46
CA GLU A 6 -7.30 -8.47 -15.23
C GLU A 6 -7.64 -9.86 -14.69
N LEU A 7 -6.73 -10.46 -13.92
CA LEU A 7 -6.87 -11.78 -13.31
C LEU A 7 -7.04 -11.72 -11.80
N ALA A 8 -7.19 -10.52 -11.21
CA ALA A 8 -7.17 -10.34 -9.76
C ALA A 8 -8.52 -9.85 -9.20
N THR A 9 -9.04 -10.56 -8.21
CA THR A 9 -10.19 -10.15 -7.41
C THR A 9 -9.72 -9.76 -6.01
N ILE A 10 -9.94 -8.50 -5.64
CA ILE A 10 -9.61 -7.98 -4.31
C ILE A 10 -10.84 -8.06 -3.40
N THR A 11 -10.69 -8.71 -2.26
CA THR A 11 -11.67 -8.72 -1.17
C THR A 11 -11.01 -8.26 0.13
N GLU A 12 -11.75 -8.20 1.23
CA GLU A 12 -11.13 -7.87 2.52
C GLU A 12 -10.08 -8.91 2.96
N GLU A 13 -10.24 -10.17 2.58
CA GLU A 13 -9.33 -11.26 2.94
C GLU A 13 -7.92 -11.06 2.35
N GLY A 14 -7.85 -10.63 1.09
CA GLY A 14 -6.62 -10.48 0.33
C GLY A 14 -6.88 -10.35 -1.17
N VAL A 15 -5.83 -10.59 -1.97
CA VAL A 15 -5.89 -10.58 -3.42
C VAL A 15 -5.93 -12.02 -3.94
N ARG A 16 -7.01 -12.37 -4.63
CA ARG A 16 -7.13 -13.65 -5.35
C ARG A 16 -6.71 -13.45 -6.79
N PHE A 17 -5.80 -14.27 -7.30
CA PHE A 17 -5.32 -14.18 -8.69
C PHE A 17 -4.92 -15.55 -9.22
N LEU A 18 -4.74 -15.66 -10.53
CA LEU A 18 -4.20 -16.88 -11.13
C LEU A 18 -2.66 -16.78 -11.20
N SER A 19 -2.00 -17.85 -10.82
CA SER A 19 -0.56 -18.03 -11.00
C SER A 19 -0.18 -17.77 -12.46
N PRO A 20 0.80 -16.89 -12.73
CA PRO A 20 1.25 -16.64 -14.10
C PRO A 20 2.03 -17.80 -14.70
N HIS A 21 2.42 -18.80 -13.89
CA HIS A 21 3.21 -19.95 -14.32
C HIS A 21 2.35 -21.11 -14.81
N ASP A 22 1.27 -21.41 -14.10
CA ASP A 22 0.44 -22.60 -14.34
C ASP A 22 -1.07 -22.34 -14.29
N GLY A 23 -1.50 -21.10 -14.05
CA GLY A 23 -2.92 -20.72 -13.98
C GLY A 23 -3.63 -21.22 -12.72
N SER A 24 -2.92 -21.77 -11.74
CA SER A 24 -3.53 -22.20 -10.48
C SER A 24 -4.07 -21.02 -9.66
N PRO A 25 -5.19 -21.18 -8.94
CA PRO A 25 -5.73 -20.10 -8.11
C PRO A 25 -4.83 -19.85 -6.89
N MET A 26 -4.48 -18.59 -6.66
CA MET A 26 -3.67 -18.12 -5.55
C MET A 26 -4.44 -17.10 -4.71
N LEU A 27 -4.09 -17.02 -3.42
CA LEU A 27 -4.54 -16.00 -2.50
C LEU A 27 -3.34 -15.40 -1.77
N LEU A 28 -3.14 -14.10 -1.93
CA LEU A 28 -2.16 -13.33 -1.18
C LEU A 28 -2.88 -12.45 -0.16
N THR A 29 -2.81 -12.84 1.10
CA THR A 29 -3.30 -12.03 2.22
C THR A 29 -2.16 -11.15 2.78
N PRO A 30 -2.46 -10.10 3.56
CA PRO A 30 -1.48 -9.37 4.36
C PRO A 30 -0.53 -10.28 5.15
N GLU A 31 -1.06 -11.27 5.86
CA GLU A 31 -0.28 -12.20 6.69
C GLU A 31 0.66 -13.06 5.83
N HIS A 32 0.14 -13.57 4.70
CA HIS A 32 0.94 -14.39 3.80
C HIS A 32 2.06 -13.56 3.14
N SER A 33 1.76 -12.33 2.72
CA SER A 33 2.75 -11.40 2.16
C SER A 33 3.88 -11.10 3.14
N ILE A 34 3.55 -10.84 4.41
CA ILE A 34 4.56 -10.58 5.44
C ILE A 34 5.37 -11.84 5.77
N SER A 35 4.75 -13.01 5.85
CA SER A 35 5.45 -14.28 6.08
C SER A 35 6.47 -14.59 4.98
N LEU A 36 6.11 -14.36 3.72
CA LEU A 36 7.02 -14.50 2.57
C LEU A 36 8.20 -13.53 2.68
N GLN A 37 7.94 -12.26 2.97
CA GLN A 37 8.98 -11.24 3.14
C GLN A 37 9.89 -11.52 4.36
N ASN A 38 9.33 -12.05 5.47
CA ASN A 38 10.12 -12.51 6.61
C ASN A 38 11.03 -13.69 6.27
N THR A 39 10.59 -14.56 5.35
CA THR A 39 11.37 -15.72 4.88
C THR A 39 12.47 -15.29 3.92
N ILE A 40 12.18 -14.36 3.01
CA ILE A 40 13.17 -13.75 2.10
C ILE A 40 14.27 -13.04 2.89
N GLY A 41 13.91 -12.39 4.00
CA GLY A 41 14.88 -11.79 4.92
C GLY A 41 15.41 -10.43 4.46
N SER A 42 14.62 -9.65 3.71
CA SER A 42 15.00 -8.29 3.29
C SER A 42 15.00 -7.30 4.46
N ASP A 43 15.91 -6.33 4.46
CA ASP A 43 16.04 -5.33 5.53
C ASP A 43 14.86 -4.35 5.62
N ILE A 44 14.19 -4.13 4.49
CA ILE A 44 12.95 -3.37 4.37
C ILE A 44 11.89 -4.28 3.76
N ILE A 45 10.71 -4.29 4.37
CA ILE A 45 9.54 -5.02 3.90
C ILE A 45 8.38 -4.04 3.76
N MET A 46 7.49 -4.30 2.82
CA MET A 46 6.37 -3.42 2.51
C MET A 46 5.07 -4.07 2.96
N GLN A 47 4.12 -3.27 3.46
CA GLN A 47 2.77 -3.78 3.65
C GLN A 47 2.18 -4.26 2.32
N LEU A 48 1.23 -5.19 2.37
CA LEU A 48 0.30 -5.38 1.26
C LEU A 48 -0.71 -4.23 1.26
N ASP A 49 -0.99 -3.66 0.09
CA ASP A 49 -1.95 -2.59 -0.12
C ASP A 49 -2.88 -2.86 -1.31
N ASP A 50 -4.02 -2.18 -1.31
CA ASP A 50 -5.02 -2.25 -2.37
C ASP A 50 -4.88 -1.02 -3.29
N VAL A 51 -4.34 -1.25 -4.49
CA VAL A 51 -3.89 -0.18 -5.37
C VAL A 51 -4.81 -0.04 -6.58
N LEU A 52 -5.18 1.21 -6.86
CA LEU A 52 -5.81 1.60 -8.12
C LEU A 52 -4.86 2.43 -8.97
N VAL A 53 -5.15 2.49 -10.28
CA VAL A 53 -4.55 3.48 -11.16
C VAL A 53 -4.85 4.88 -10.61
N THR A 54 -3.81 5.69 -10.47
CA THR A 54 -3.84 7.03 -9.85
C THR A 54 -4.91 7.94 -10.44
N THR A 55 -5.15 7.83 -11.75
CA THR A 55 -6.13 8.61 -12.52
C THR A 55 -7.50 7.97 -12.62
N SER A 56 -7.78 6.92 -11.82
CA SER A 56 -9.09 6.27 -11.81
C SER A 56 -10.19 7.29 -11.48
N PRO A 57 -11.29 7.36 -12.27
CA PRO A 57 -12.40 8.25 -11.99
C PRO A 57 -13.32 7.71 -10.87
N ASP A 58 -13.16 6.46 -10.46
CA ASP A 58 -13.99 5.82 -9.44
C ASP A 58 -13.50 6.18 -8.02
N ALA A 59 -13.98 7.34 -7.54
CA ALA A 59 -13.66 7.83 -6.20
C ALA A 59 -14.15 6.90 -5.08
N ALA A 60 -15.26 6.20 -5.27
CA ALA A 60 -15.80 5.28 -4.26
C ALA A 60 -14.88 4.07 -4.10
N ARG A 61 -14.44 3.47 -5.21
CA ARG A 61 -13.47 2.35 -5.18
C ARG A 61 -12.11 2.78 -4.66
N MET A 62 -11.64 3.99 -5.00
CA MET A 62 -10.41 4.58 -4.48
C MET A 62 -10.46 4.72 -2.95
N ARG A 63 -11.57 5.27 -2.44
CA ARG A 63 -11.79 5.40 -0.99
C ARG A 63 -11.80 4.05 -0.30
N GLU A 64 -12.48 3.06 -0.87
CA GLU A 64 -12.49 1.71 -0.31
C GLU A 64 -11.09 1.06 -0.32
N ALA A 65 -10.32 1.24 -1.38
CA ALA A 65 -8.92 0.77 -1.46
C ALA A 65 -8.03 1.40 -0.38
N MET A 66 -8.14 2.72 -0.20
CA MET A 66 -7.42 3.45 0.84
C MET A 66 -7.77 2.91 2.23
N LEU A 67 -9.06 2.79 2.54
CA LEU A 67 -9.53 2.29 3.84
C LEU A 67 -9.13 0.83 4.07
N ARG A 68 -9.20 -0.01 3.05
CA ARG A 68 -8.72 -1.40 3.11
C ARG A 68 -7.23 -1.47 3.35
N SER A 69 -6.42 -0.64 2.68
CA SER A 69 -4.97 -0.58 2.87
C SER A 69 -4.60 -0.20 4.31
N ILE A 70 -5.38 0.68 4.95
CA ILE A 70 -5.22 1.03 6.37
C ILE A 70 -5.49 -0.19 7.26
N ARG A 71 -6.60 -0.91 7.04
CA ARG A 71 -6.93 -2.14 7.80
C ARG A 71 -5.91 -3.26 7.55
N TRP A 72 -5.41 -3.37 6.33
CA TRP A 72 -4.38 -4.34 5.96
C TRP A 72 -3.02 -4.03 6.59
N LEU A 73 -2.69 -2.76 6.82
CA LEU A 73 -1.48 -2.42 7.58
C LEU A 73 -1.55 -3.00 8.99
N ASP A 74 -2.67 -2.88 9.69
CA ASP A 74 -2.82 -3.41 11.05
C ASP A 74 -2.59 -4.93 11.07
N ARG A 75 -3.08 -5.64 10.05
CA ARG A 75 -2.83 -7.08 9.85
C ARG A 75 -1.36 -7.37 9.52
N CYS A 76 -0.71 -6.54 8.70
CA CYS A 76 0.71 -6.68 8.38
C CYS A 76 1.58 -6.51 9.63
N ILE A 77 1.28 -5.51 10.47
CA ILE A 77 2.00 -5.25 11.72
C ILE A 77 1.85 -6.46 12.66
N ALA A 78 0.64 -6.99 12.80
CA ALA A 78 0.40 -8.17 13.65
C ALA A 78 1.12 -9.43 13.14
N ALA A 79 1.27 -9.58 11.82
CA ALA A 79 1.95 -10.73 11.21
C ALA A 79 3.47 -10.61 11.19
N HIS A 80 4.04 -9.42 11.39
CA HIS A 80 5.48 -9.19 11.29
C HIS A 80 6.25 -9.80 12.46
N ALA A 81 6.93 -10.91 12.20
CA ALA A 81 7.61 -11.70 13.23
C ALA A 81 9.07 -11.28 13.48
N LYS A 82 9.64 -10.35 12.69
CA LYS A 82 11.07 -10.00 12.74
C LYS A 82 11.35 -8.48 12.83
N PRO A 83 10.72 -7.73 13.77
CA PRO A 83 10.87 -6.28 13.86
C PRO A 83 12.31 -5.81 14.17
N GLU A 84 13.11 -6.66 14.82
CA GLU A 84 14.51 -6.34 15.18
C GLU A 84 15.48 -6.38 13.98
N SER A 85 15.10 -7.01 12.87
CA SER A 85 15.96 -7.18 11.70
C SER A 85 15.34 -6.73 10.38
N GLN A 86 14.04 -6.47 10.33
CA GLN A 86 13.35 -6.01 9.12
C GLN A 86 12.40 -4.85 9.44
N ASN A 87 12.48 -3.81 8.63
CA ASN A 87 11.72 -2.59 8.80
C ASN A 87 10.46 -2.62 7.92
N LEU A 88 9.28 -2.75 8.55
CA LEU A 88 8.00 -2.70 7.84
C LEU A 88 7.63 -1.25 7.50
N PHE A 89 7.39 -0.96 6.22
CA PHE A 89 6.93 0.35 5.77
C PHE A 89 5.44 0.30 5.45
N CYS A 90 4.72 1.33 5.89
CA CYS A 90 3.35 1.58 5.45
C CYS A 90 3.33 2.29 4.09
N ILE A 91 2.20 2.24 3.38
CA ILE A 91 2.05 2.83 2.05
C ILE A 91 0.84 3.76 2.04
N ILE A 92 1.08 5.05 1.82
CA ILE A 92 0.01 6.05 1.68
C ILE A 92 -0.70 5.85 0.35
N GLN A 93 -2.02 5.72 0.38
CA GLN A 93 -2.91 5.62 -0.79
C GLN A 93 -3.87 6.82 -0.86
N GLY A 94 -4.74 6.87 -1.89
CA GLY A 94 -5.74 7.94 -2.05
C GLY A 94 -5.75 8.63 -3.43
N GLY A 95 -5.00 8.12 -4.42
CA GLY A 95 -5.01 8.67 -5.78
C GLY A 95 -4.55 10.13 -5.83
N LEU A 96 -5.27 10.98 -6.57
CA LEU A 96 -5.02 12.42 -6.66
C LEU A 96 -5.89 13.27 -5.72
N ASP A 97 -6.74 12.62 -4.90
CA ASP A 97 -7.60 13.32 -3.95
C ASP A 97 -6.79 13.71 -2.71
N LEU A 98 -6.60 15.02 -2.51
CA LEU A 98 -5.74 15.51 -1.43
C LEU A 98 -6.33 15.22 -0.05
N ASP A 99 -7.65 15.20 0.11
CA ASP A 99 -8.30 14.95 1.40
C ASP A 99 -8.17 13.47 1.79
N MET A 100 -8.36 12.56 0.82
CA MET A 100 -8.03 11.14 1.02
C MET A 100 -6.55 10.95 1.38
N ARG A 101 -5.64 11.69 0.75
CA ARG A 101 -4.21 11.65 1.10
C ARG A 101 -3.96 12.12 2.52
N ARG A 102 -4.60 13.19 3.00
CA ARG A 102 -4.50 13.64 4.40
C ARG A 102 -5.03 12.59 5.38
N GLU A 103 -6.21 12.03 5.08
CA GLU A 103 -6.83 10.97 5.88
C GLU A 103 -5.89 9.76 6.01
N CYS A 104 -5.35 9.30 4.88
CA CYS A 104 -4.43 8.17 4.85
C CYS A 104 -3.11 8.48 5.57
N CYS A 105 -2.51 9.66 5.36
CA CYS A 105 -1.30 10.10 6.06
C CYS A 105 -1.50 10.06 7.58
N ALA A 106 -2.59 10.66 8.09
CA ALA A 106 -2.89 10.68 9.52
C ALA A 106 -3.08 9.26 10.07
N ALA A 107 -3.84 8.42 9.36
CA ALA A 107 -4.09 7.04 9.76
C ALA A 107 -2.79 6.21 9.80
N MET A 108 -1.96 6.26 8.75
CA MET A 108 -0.74 5.47 8.65
C MET A 108 0.34 5.95 9.62
N ALA A 109 0.50 7.27 9.79
CA ALA A 109 1.47 7.84 10.72
C ALA A 109 1.19 7.41 12.18
N ALA A 110 -0.09 7.29 12.55
CA ALA A 110 -0.51 6.84 13.88
C ALA A 110 -0.07 5.39 14.21
N ARG A 111 0.18 4.53 13.20
CA ARG A 111 0.70 3.16 13.41
C ARG A 111 2.20 3.12 13.73
N GLY A 112 2.92 4.20 13.45
CA GLY A 112 4.30 4.31 13.91
C GLY A 112 5.32 3.42 13.18
N THR A 113 5.05 2.92 11.99
CA THR A 113 6.02 2.11 11.19
C THR A 113 7.39 2.79 11.02
N PRO A 114 8.51 2.04 10.97
CA PRO A 114 9.86 2.61 10.80
C PRO A 114 10.05 3.51 9.57
N GLY A 115 9.27 3.29 8.51
CA GLY A 115 9.24 4.16 7.34
C GLY A 115 7.87 4.19 6.67
N ILE A 116 7.75 5.10 5.71
CA ILE A 116 6.47 5.47 5.08
C ILE A 116 6.71 5.67 3.59
N ALA A 117 6.05 4.91 2.73
CA ALA A 117 6.08 5.12 1.28
C ALA A 117 4.85 5.90 0.81
N ILE A 118 5.00 6.68 -0.27
CA ILE A 118 3.89 7.34 -0.96
C ILE A 118 3.53 6.53 -2.21
N GLY A 119 2.48 5.72 -2.10
CA GLY A 119 2.03 4.80 -3.15
C GLY A 119 1.01 5.39 -4.12
N GLY A 120 0.74 4.66 -5.19
CA GLY A 120 -0.29 5.02 -6.17
C GLY A 120 0.01 6.34 -6.90
N LEU A 121 1.29 6.58 -7.23
CA LEU A 121 1.77 7.67 -8.08
C LEU A 121 2.65 7.10 -9.20
N SER A 122 2.96 7.92 -10.21
CA SER A 122 3.61 7.53 -11.46
C SER A 122 2.77 6.59 -12.32
N GLY A 123 1.44 6.74 -12.24
CA GLY A 123 0.44 5.89 -12.90
C GLY A 123 -0.18 6.51 -14.16
N GLY A 124 0.20 7.73 -14.54
CA GLY A 124 -0.29 8.44 -15.73
C GLY A 124 -0.80 9.86 -15.46
N GLU A 125 -0.72 10.32 -14.21
CA GLU A 125 -1.10 11.66 -13.80
C GLU A 125 -0.17 12.75 -14.37
N ALA A 126 -0.66 13.99 -14.40
CA ALA A 126 0.17 15.13 -14.76
C ALA A 126 1.24 15.40 -13.67
N LYS A 127 2.42 15.89 -14.08
CA LYS A 127 3.51 16.17 -13.14
C LYS A 127 3.12 17.16 -12.04
N ALA A 128 2.25 18.13 -12.36
CA ALA A 128 1.73 19.08 -11.38
C ALA A 128 0.89 18.37 -10.30
N ASP A 129 0.05 17.40 -10.69
CA ASP A 129 -0.78 16.64 -9.76
C ASP A 129 0.07 15.74 -8.87
N TYR A 130 1.06 15.06 -9.46
CA TYR A 130 2.08 14.30 -8.73
C TYR A 130 2.75 15.16 -7.65
N CYS A 131 3.25 16.35 -8.02
CA CYS A 131 3.94 17.23 -7.08
C CYS A 131 3.02 17.71 -5.96
N ARG A 132 1.75 18.03 -6.25
CA ARG A 132 0.77 18.43 -5.22
C ARG A 132 0.49 17.32 -4.22
N VAL A 133 0.38 16.06 -4.68
CA VAL A 133 0.20 14.92 -3.78
C VAL A 133 1.43 14.71 -2.91
N VAL A 134 2.64 14.73 -3.49
CA VAL A 134 3.89 14.57 -2.74
C VAL A 134 4.03 15.67 -1.68
N ASP A 135 3.80 16.93 -2.05
CA ASP A 135 3.84 18.08 -1.12
C ASP A 135 2.82 17.92 0.02
N THR A 136 1.58 17.55 -0.31
CA THR A 136 0.52 17.32 0.68
C THR A 136 0.86 16.21 1.67
N CYS A 137 1.43 15.10 1.19
CA CYS A 137 1.83 13.98 2.05
C CYS A 137 3.02 14.39 2.92
N THR A 138 4.11 14.88 2.31
CA THR A 138 5.36 15.17 3.02
C THR A 138 5.22 16.25 4.09
N GLY A 139 4.30 17.20 3.92
CA GLY A 139 3.98 18.21 4.95
C GLY A 139 3.30 17.67 6.21
N GLN A 140 2.82 16.42 6.22
CA GLN A 140 2.12 15.80 7.36
C GLN A 140 2.89 14.64 7.99
N LEU A 141 3.86 14.07 7.28
CA LEU A 141 4.58 12.88 7.73
C LEU A 141 5.73 13.24 8.69
N PRO A 142 6.03 12.40 9.70
CA PRO A 142 7.13 12.66 10.65
C PRO A 142 8.47 12.92 9.96
N GLU A 143 9.20 13.95 10.40
CA GLU A 143 10.51 14.33 9.84
C GLU A 143 11.62 13.34 10.17
N ASN A 144 11.48 12.61 11.27
CA ASN A 144 12.47 11.65 11.74
C ASN A 144 12.33 10.26 11.08
N LYS A 145 11.52 10.13 10.03
CA LYS A 145 11.29 8.87 9.31
C LYS A 145 11.59 9.03 7.83
N PRO A 146 12.14 8.00 7.17
CA PRO A 146 12.31 7.99 5.73
C PRO A 146 10.95 8.06 5.02
N ARG A 147 10.93 8.79 3.90
CA ARG A 147 9.81 8.89 2.95
C ARG A 147 10.30 8.56 1.55
#